data_AF-A0A920I298-F1
#
_entry.id   AF-A0A920I298-F1
#
_cell.length_a   1.000
_cell.length_b   1.000
_cell.length_c   1.000
_cell.angle_alpha   90.00
_cell.angle_beta   90.00
_cell.angle_gamma   90.00
#
_symmetry.space_group_name_H-M   'P 1'
#
loop_
_entity.id
_entity.type
_entity.pdbx_description
1 polymer ?
#
loop_
_entity_poly.entity_id
_entity_poly.type
_entity_poly.pdbx_seq_one_letter_code
_entity_poly.pdbx_strand_id
1 'polypeptide(L)'
;MDTTADCHYDDRPRLAADLAATVNKEILALVDAGCRHIQVDEPLFARQVEDALGFGMEGLECCFHNVPDHVTRAVHICCGYPDYLDDEDYRKADPQSYHRLAGAMDALPIHQVSIEDAHCCKTSNLFGLFQKTVILVRAVARSQIETVDEVVEGIRAATAYRP
;
A
#
# COMPACT_ATOMS: atom_id res chain seq x y z
N MET A 1 -1.68 -15.38 5.26
CA MET A 1 -0.23 -15.59 5.42
C MET A 1 0.20 -16.32 4.18
N ASP A 2 0.92 -15.67 3.27
CA ASP A 2 1.29 -16.35 2.02
C ASP A 2 2.78 -16.24 1.67
N THR A 3 3.54 -15.38 2.35
CA THR A 3 4.99 -15.21 2.09
C THR A 3 5.88 -15.39 3.32
N THR A 4 5.31 -15.41 4.54
CA THR A 4 6.03 -15.68 5.78
C THR A 4 5.55 -17.02 6.33
N ALA A 5 6.47 -17.96 6.54
CA ALA A 5 6.15 -19.24 7.14
C ALA A 5 5.85 -19.06 8.64
N ASP A 6 4.67 -19.49 9.08
CA ASP A 6 4.33 -19.63 10.49
C ASP A 6 4.47 -21.08 10.91
N CYS A 7 5.35 -21.31 11.88
CA CYS A 7 5.58 -22.62 12.49
C CYS A 7 5.33 -22.61 14.00
N HIS A 8 4.76 -21.52 14.54
CA HIS A 8 4.64 -21.31 15.98
C HIS A 8 3.26 -20.81 16.44
N TYR A 9 2.68 -19.83 15.76
CA TYR A 9 1.51 -19.12 16.25
C TYR A 9 0.21 -19.88 15.98
N ASP A 10 0.05 -20.42 14.77
CA ASP A 10 -1.22 -20.98 14.27
C ASP A 10 -2.41 -20.01 14.47
N ASP A 11 -2.09 -18.71 14.52
CA ASP A 11 -2.99 -17.60 14.82
C ASP A 11 -2.46 -16.37 14.06
N ARG A 12 -3.11 -16.08 12.93
CA ARG A 12 -2.68 -15.03 12.02
C ARG A 12 -2.78 -13.63 12.62
N PRO A 13 -3.90 -13.23 13.25
CA PRO A 13 -3.95 -11.96 13.97
C PRO A 13 -2.84 -11.81 15.01
N ARG A 14 -2.58 -12.86 15.80
CA ARG A 14 -1.53 -12.80 16.82
C ARG A 14 -0.14 -12.66 16.21
N LEU A 15 0.19 -13.43 15.16
CA LEU A 15 1.45 -13.25 14.45
C LEU A 15 1.57 -11.82 13.89
N ALA A 16 0.51 -11.30 13.26
CA ALA A 16 0.52 -9.97 12.67
C ALA A 16 0.77 -8.87 13.73
N ALA A 17 0.17 -8.99 14.91
CA ALA A 17 0.41 -8.07 16.02
C ALA A 17 1.86 -8.09 16.51
N ASP A 18 2.46 -9.26 16.69
CA ASP A 18 3.85 -9.39 17.13
C ASP A 18 4.85 -8.90 16.06
N LEU A 19 4.56 -9.15 14.78
CA LEU A 19 5.33 -8.60 13.66
C LEU A 19 5.23 -7.08 13.62
N ALA A 20 4.03 -6.51 13.73
CA ALA A 20 3.82 -5.06 13.74
C ALA A 20 4.57 -4.37 14.89
N ALA A 21 4.51 -4.94 16.10
CA ALA A 21 5.27 -4.45 17.25
C ALA A 21 6.79 -4.54 17.04
N THR A 22 7.26 -5.51 16.24
CA THR A 22 8.68 -5.63 15.88
C THR A 22 9.07 -4.58 14.84
N VAL A 23 8.27 -4.42 13.78
CA VAL A 23 8.47 -3.39 12.75
C VAL A 23 8.46 -1.99 13.37
N ASN A 24 7.60 -1.71 14.35
CA ASN A 24 7.58 -0.44 15.07
C ASN A 24 8.95 -0.09 15.68
N LYS A 25 9.64 -1.06 16.29
CA LYS A 25 10.97 -0.84 16.87
C LYS A 25 11.98 -0.39 15.80
N GLU A 26 11.95 -1.03 14.64
CA GLU A 26 12.82 -0.66 13.51
C GLU A 26 12.47 0.72 12.95
N ILE A 27 11.17 1.04 12.84
CA ILE A 27 10.72 2.36 12.40
C ILE A 27 11.21 3.44 13.36
N LEU A 28 11.08 3.25 14.68
CA LEU A 28 11.58 4.20 15.67
C LEU A 28 13.10 4.34 15.61
N ALA A 29 13.83 3.24 15.39
CA ALA A 29 15.29 3.29 15.20
C ALA A 29 15.68 4.09 13.93
N LEU A 30 14.94 3.94 12.82
CA LEU A 30 15.13 4.75 11.62
C LEU A 30 14.85 6.23 11.87
N VAL A 31 13.80 6.54 12.62
CA VAL A 31 13.48 7.91 13.03
C VAL A 31 14.59 8.51 13.87
N ASP A 32 15.11 7.78 14.87
CA ASP A 32 16.23 8.22 15.71
C ASP A 32 17.51 8.44 14.89
N ALA A 33 17.69 7.66 13.81
CA ALA A 33 18.76 7.85 12.83
C ALA A 33 18.55 9.06 11.90
N GLY A 34 17.40 9.74 11.98
CA GLY A 34 17.07 10.96 11.23
C GLY A 34 16.17 10.75 10.02
N CYS A 35 15.56 9.58 9.83
CA CYS A 35 14.59 9.36 8.75
C CYS A 35 13.33 10.19 8.97
N ARG A 36 12.94 10.97 7.96
CA ARG A 36 11.75 11.85 7.99
C ARG A 36 10.58 11.31 7.16
N HIS A 37 10.80 10.29 6.36
CA HIS A 37 9.79 9.62 5.55
C HIS A 37 9.97 8.12 5.73
N ILE A 38 8.92 7.44 6.19
CA ILE A 38 8.89 5.99 6.39
C ILE A 38 7.71 5.44 5.61
N GLN A 39 8.00 4.46 4.75
CA GLN A 39 7.00 3.70 4.02
C GLN A 39 7.00 2.26 4.53
N VAL A 40 5.82 1.74 4.87
CA VAL A 40 5.59 0.31 5.10
C VAL A 40 4.97 -0.27 3.83
N ASP A 41 5.58 -1.32 3.29
CA ASP A 41 5.08 -2.01 2.11
C ASP A 41 4.16 -3.16 2.55
N GLU A 42 2.87 -3.06 2.23
CA GLU A 42 1.86 -4.08 2.55
C GLU A 42 1.14 -4.59 1.28
N PRO A 43 1.82 -5.39 0.45
CA PRO A 43 1.23 -5.92 -0.79
C PRO A 43 0.08 -6.90 -0.53
N LEU A 44 0.03 -7.51 0.66
CA LEU A 44 -1.03 -8.46 1.01
C LEU A 44 -2.38 -7.77 1.18
N PHE A 45 -2.44 -6.46 1.44
CA PHE A 45 -3.73 -5.79 1.62
C PHE A 45 -4.62 -5.89 0.38
N ALA A 46 -4.04 -5.67 -0.81
CA ALA A 46 -4.79 -5.80 -2.06
C ALA A 46 -5.09 -7.27 -2.44
N ARG A 47 -4.30 -8.24 -1.95
CA ARG A 47 -4.52 -9.67 -2.25
C ARG A 47 -5.44 -10.37 -1.25
N GLN A 48 -5.52 -9.87 -0.03
CA GLN A 48 -6.25 -10.47 1.10
C GLN A 48 -7.05 -9.38 1.83
N VAL A 49 -8.03 -8.79 1.12
CA VAL A 49 -8.82 -7.64 1.62
C VAL A 49 -9.53 -7.93 2.95
N GLU A 50 -10.05 -9.15 3.15
CA GLU A 50 -10.71 -9.52 4.41
C GLU A 50 -9.76 -9.51 5.60
N ASP A 51 -8.53 -10.01 5.43
CA ASP A 51 -7.52 -10.01 6.48
C ASP A 51 -7.03 -8.58 6.75
N ALA A 52 -6.86 -7.79 5.69
CA ALA A 52 -6.50 -6.38 5.80
C ALA A 52 -7.53 -5.61 6.64
N LEU A 53 -8.81 -5.79 6.36
CA LEU A 53 -9.91 -5.17 7.11
C LEU A 53 -10.11 -5.78 8.50
N GLY A 54 -9.80 -7.07 8.67
CA GLY A 54 -10.01 -7.79 9.92
C GLY A 54 -8.96 -7.51 10.99
N PHE A 55 -7.68 -7.39 10.61
CA PHE A 55 -6.58 -7.13 11.54
C PHE A 55 -5.39 -6.34 10.94
N GLY A 56 -5.28 -6.26 9.61
CA GLY A 56 -4.16 -5.57 8.96
C GLY A 56 -4.11 -4.07 9.26
N MET A 57 -5.26 -3.39 9.34
CA MET A 57 -5.33 -1.96 9.68
C MET A 57 -4.72 -1.65 11.04
N GLU A 58 -5.08 -2.44 12.05
CA GLU A 58 -4.56 -2.32 13.41
C GLU A 58 -3.05 -2.63 13.45
N GLY A 59 -2.60 -3.64 12.70
CA GLY A 59 -1.18 -3.92 12.51
C GLY A 59 -0.41 -2.73 11.94
N LEU A 60 -0.93 -2.09 10.90
CA LEU A 60 -0.28 -0.92 10.30
C LEU A 60 -0.27 0.30 11.25
N GLU A 61 -1.34 0.51 12.02
CA GLU A 61 -1.37 1.53 13.07
C GLU A 61 -0.32 1.25 14.15
N CYS A 62 -0.18 -0.01 14.57
CA CYS A 62 0.85 -0.45 15.51
C CYS A 62 2.27 -0.20 14.98
N CYS A 63 2.54 -0.47 13.70
CA CYS A 63 3.83 -0.16 13.06
C CYS A 63 4.23 1.32 13.25
N PHE A 64 3.27 2.24 13.18
CA PHE A 64 3.53 3.68 13.32
C PHE A 64 3.33 4.24 14.74
N HIS A 65 3.06 3.40 15.73
CA HIS A 65 2.84 3.85 17.10
C HIS A 65 4.04 4.65 17.64
N ASN A 66 3.78 5.77 18.31
CA ASN A 66 4.78 6.71 18.83
C ASN A 66 5.76 7.31 17.81
N VAL A 67 5.55 7.12 16.50
CA VAL A 67 6.32 7.84 15.48
C VAL A 67 5.99 9.34 15.61
N PRO A 68 6.97 10.24 15.72
CA PRO A 68 6.71 11.68 15.86
C PRO A 68 5.94 12.27 14.66
N ASP A 69 5.11 13.28 14.91
CA ASP A 69 4.26 13.88 13.87
C ASP A 69 5.00 14.60 12.73
N HIS A 70 6.28 14.95 12.95
CA HIS A 70 7.11 15.53 11.89
C HIS A 70 7.61 14.48 10.89
N VAL A 71 7.45 13.19 11.17
CA VAL A 71 7.82 12.09 10.27
C VAL A 71 6.62 11.74 9.41
N THR A 72 6.80 11.79 8.10
CA THR A 72 5.79 11.36 7.14
C THR A 72 5.67 9.83 7.16
N ARG A 73 4.44 9.36 7.38
CA ARG A 73 4.06 7.94 7.44
C ARG A 73 3.34 7.58 6.15
N ALA A 74 3.84 6.59 5.43
CA ALA A 74 3.27 6.13 4.17
C ALA A 74 3.02 4.61 4.19
N VAL A 75 2.03 4.16 3.43
CA VAL A 75 1.87 2.75 3.10
C VAL A 75 1.92 2.57 1.59
N HIS A 76 2.61 1.54 1.11
CA HIS A 76 2.53 1.11 -0.27
C HIS A 76 1.80 -0.22 -0.38
N ILE A 77 0.80 -0.27 -1.26
CA ILE A 77 0.00 -1.47 -1.51
C ILE A 77 0.12 -1.74 -3.00
N CYS A 78 0.98 -2.66 -3.42
CA CYS A 78 1.10 -3.05 -4.84
C CYS A 78 0.06 -4.12 -5.22
N CYS A 79 -0.13 -4.33 -6.52
CA CYS A 79 -1.00 -5.39 -7.02
C CYS A 79 -0.24 -6.73 -7.20
N GLY A 80 1.05 -6.78 -6.87
CA GLY A 80 1.93 -7.91 -7.03
C GLY A 80 2.93 -7.73 -8.17
N TYR A 81 4.04 -8.46 -8.07
CA TYR A 81 5.12 -8.45 -9.04
C TYR A 81 5.29 -9.85 -9.66
N PRO A 82 5.38 -9.95 -11.00
CA PRO A 82 5.69 -11.21 -11.66
C PRO A 82 7.15 -11.62 -11.45
N ASP A 83 7.44 -12.90 -11.64
CA ASP A 83 8.80 -13.46 -11.52
C ASP A 83 9.71 -13.02 -12.67
N TYR A 84 9.14 -12.63 -13.80
CA TYR A 84 9.86 -12.14 -14.98
C TYR A 84 9.10 -11.02 -15.70
N LEU A 85 9.81 -10.30 -16.55
CA LEU A 85 9.30 -9.15 -17.31
C LEU A 85 8.25 -9.59 -18.33
N ASP A 86 7.18 -8.81 -18.50
CA ASP A 86 6.12 -9.05 -19.48
C ASP A 86 5.34 -10.38 -19.31
N ASP A 87 5.23 -10.86 -18.07
CA ASP A 87 4.34 -11.98 -17.74
C ASP A 87 2.87 -11.52 -17.78
N GLU A 88 2.20 -11.78 -18.90
CA GLU A 88 0.78 -11.48 -19.10
C GLU A 88 -0.17 -12.43 -18.35
N ASP A 89 0.32 -13.61 -17.93
CA ASP A 89 -0.47 -14.61 -17.21
C ASP A 89 -0.44 -14.37 -15.69
N TYR A 90 0.47 -13.50 -15.21
CA TYR A 90 0.58 -13.16 -13.80
C TYR A 90 -0.71 -12.54 -13.26
N ARG A 91 -1.28 -13.20 -12.26
CA ARG A 91 -2.50 -12.75 -11.58
C ARG A 91 -2.16 -11.70 -10.52
N LYS A 92 -2.31 -10.44 -10.92
CA LYS A 92 -2.36 -9.28 -10.03
C LYS A 92 -3.58 -9.33 -9.10
N ALA A 93 -3.55 -8.51 -8.05
CA ALA A 93 -4.65 -8.31 -7.10
C ALA A 93 -5.97 -7.97 -7.80
N ASP A 94 -7.11 -8.19 -7.14
CA ASP A 94 -8.40 -7.77 -7.68
C ASP A 94 -8.42 -6.24 -7.89
N PRO A 95 -8.74 -5.71 -9.08
CA PRO A 95 -8.79 -4.27 -9.34
C PRO A 95 -9.72 -3.49 -8.40
N GLN A 96 -10.72 -4.13 -7.81
CA GLN A 96 -11.65 -3.52 -6.84
C GLN A 96 -11.09 -3.44 -5.41
N SER A 97 -9.92 -4.04 -5.14
CA SER A 97 -9.37 -4.11 -3.79
C SER A 97 -9.15 -2.73 -3.18
N TYR A 98 -8.62 -1.78 -3.96
CA TYR A 98 -8.40 -0.42 -3.45
C TYR A 98 -9.71 0.28 -3.10
N HIS A 99 -10.77 0.14 -3.89
CA HIS A 99 -12.09 0.71 -3.54
C HIS A 99 -12.61 0.17 -2.21
N ARG A 100 -12.41 -1.13 -1.97
CA ARG A 100 -12.84 -1.78 -0.73
C ARG A 100 -12.01 -1.35 0.48
N LEU A 101 -10.73 -1.04 0.28
CA LEU A 101 -9.80 -0.64 1.34
C LEU A 101 -9.77 0.87 1.60
N ALA A 102 -10.19 1.70 0.63
CA ALA A 102 -9.99 3.15 0.64
C ALA A 102 -10.48 3.82 1.92
N GLY A 103 -11.71 3.52 2.37
CA GLY A 103 -12.27 4.12 3.57
C GLY A 103 -11.48 3.79 4.85
N ALA A 104 -11.02 2.55 5.00
CA ALA A 104 -10.22 2.14 6.14
C ALA A 104 -8.81 2.76 6.10
N MET A 105 -8.18 2.80 4.92
CA MET A 105 -6.89 3.45 4.70
C MET A 105 -6.92 4.97 4.98
N ASP A 106 -7.99 5.64 4.56
CA ASP A 106 -8.16 7.07 4.79
C ASP A 106 -8.39 7.38 6.28
N ALA A 107 -8.94 6.45 7.05
CA ALA A 107 -9.14 6.61 8.50
C ALA A 107 -7.86 6.46 9.35
N LEU A 108 -6.81 5.78 8.85
CA LEU A 108 -5.59 5.52 9.61
C LEU A 108 -4.79 6.79 9.95
N PRO A 109 -3.88 6.81 10.93
CA PRO A 109 -3.03 7.99 11.21
C PRO A 109 -1.79 8.10 10.29
N ILE A 110 -1.98 7.86 8.99
CA ILE A 110 -0.96 7.94 7.93
C ILE A 110 -1.16 9.16 7.03
N HIS A 111 -0.08 9.61 6.38
CA HIS A 111 -0.08 10.81 5.53
C HIS A 111 -0.24 10.48 4.05
N GLN A 112 0.32 9.34 3.62
CA GLN A 112 0.44 8.97 2.21
C GLN A 112 -0.01 7.52 1.98
N VAL A 113 -0.74 7.31 0.89
CA VAL A 113 -1.10 5.98 0.38
C VAL A 113 -0.55 5.85 -1.02
N SER A 114 0.35 4.89 -1.25
CA SER A 114 0.96 4.61 -2.54
C SER A 114 0.30 3.38 -3.17
N ILE A 115 -0.33 3.56 -4.34
CA ILE A 115 -1.07 2.51 -5.04
C ILE A 115 -0.64 2.39 -6.51
N GLU A 116 -0.87 1.23 -7.09
CA GLU A 116 -0.54 0.96 -8.48
C GLU A 116 -1.69 1.39 -9.43
N ASP A 117 -1.39 2.36 -10.28
CA ASP A 117 -2.34 2.99 -11.22
C ASP A 117 -2.65 2.05 -12.39
N ALA A 118 -1.62 1.53 -13.07
CA ALA A 118 -1.77 0.85 -14.37
C ALA A 118 -2.70 -0.39 -14.32
N HIS A 119 -2.83 -1.00 -13.14
CA HIS A 119 -3.72 -2.12 -12.90
C HIS A 119 -5.15 -1.72 -12.53
N CYS A 120 -5.35 -0.55 -11.93
CA CYS A 120 -6.59 -0.15 -11.27
C CYS A 120 -7.29 1.08 -11.88
N CYS A 121 -6.59 1.95 -12.61
CA CYS A 121 -7.10 3.27 -13.05
C CYS A 121 -8.11 3.26 -14.19
N LYS A 122 -8.76 2.13 -14.47
CA LYS A 122 -9.99 2.13 -15.27
C LYS A 122 -11.23 2.48 -14.42
N THR A 123 -11.12 2.53 -13.10
CA THR A 123 -12.21 2.90 -12.17
C THR A 123 -11.98 4.29 -11.60
N SER A 124 -12.50 5.28 -12.31
CA SER A 124 -12.07 6.66 -12.23
C SER A 124 -12.43 7.41 -10.93
N ASN A 125 -13.28 6.89 -10.04
CA ASN A 125 -13.65 7.58 -8.80
C ASN A 125 -12.81 7.24 -7.55
N LEU A 126 -11.82 6.34 -7.64
CA LEU A 126 -11.04 5.87 -6.48
C LEU A 126 -10.37 7.03 -5.72
N PHE A 127 -9.77 7.97 -6.44
CA PHE A 127 -8.99 9.06 -5.84
C PHE A 127 -9.83 10.04 -5.03
N GLY A 128 -11.13 10.13 -5.33
CA GLY A 128 -12.09 10.93 -4.57
C GLY A 128 -12.46 10.31 -3.22
N LEU A 129 -12.08 9.04 -2.96
CA LEU A 129 -12.33 8.36 -1.68
C LEU A 129 -11.28 8.70 -0.61
N PHE A 130 -10.16 9.32 -1.00
CA PHE A 130 -9.06 9.64 -0.10
C PHE A 130 -8.98 11.14 0.12
N GLN A 131 -8.96 11.58 1.38
CA GLN A 131 -8.64 12.96 1.75
C GLN A 131 -7.12 13.19 1.84
N LYS A 132 -6.35 12.11 2.03
CA LYS A 132 -4.89 12.13 2.17
C LYS A 132 -4.14 12.22 0.87
N THR A 133 -2.83 12.41 0.90
CA THR A 133 -1.99 12.32 -0.31
C THR A 133 -2.00 10.89 -0.85
N VAL A 134 -2.32 10.74 -2.13
CA VAL A 134 -2.18 9.48 -2.85
C VAL A 134 -1.02 9.58 -3.82
N ILE A 135 -0.11 8.60 -3.78
CA ILE A 135 1.03 8.48 -4.68
C ILE A 135 0.70 7.41 -5.72
N LEU A 136 0.92 7.73 -6.99
CA LEU A 136 0.67 6.82 -8.11
C LEU A 136 1.97 6.13 -8.52
N VAL A 137 1.93 4.80 -8.56
CA VAL A 137 2.97 3.97 -9.16
C VAL A 137 2.43 3.44 -10.49
N ARG A 138 3.10 3.73 -11.61
CA ARG A 138 2.68 3.27 -12.94
C ARG A 138 3.22 1.88 -13.26
N ALA A 139 2.99 1.41 -14.49
CA ALA A 139 3.25 0.03 -14.90
C ALA A 139 4.70 -0.39 -14.60
N VAL A 140 4.86 -1.24 -13.57
CA VAL A 140 6.13 -1.90 -13.27
C VAL A 140 6.11 -3.32 -13.84
N ALA A 141 7.29 -3.85 -14.16
CA ALA A 141 7.49 -5.15 -14.81
C ALA A 141 6.90 -5.27 -16.23
N ARG A 142 6.88 -4.16 -16.98
CA ARG A 142 6.66 -4.15 -18.44
C ARG A 142 7.87 -3.58 -19.17
N SER A 143 8.25 -4.18 -20.30
CA SER A 143 9.34 -3.69 -21.16
C SER A 143 8.94 -2.47 -21.98
N GLN A 144 7.65 -2.33 -22.28
CA GLN A 144 7.12 -1.16 -22.96
C GLN A 144 7.27 0.07 -22.06
N ILE A 145 8.09 1.02 -22.50
CA ILE A 145 8.25 2.30 -21.83
C ILE A 145 7.07 3.21 -22.21
N GLU A 146 6.42 3.74 -21.19
CA GLU A 146 5.34 4.71 -21.35
C GLU A 146 5.90 6.04 -21.90
N THR A 147 5.15 6.64 -22.80
CA THR A 147 5.43 7.97 -23.33
C THR A 147 5.10 9.05 -22.30
N VAL A 148 5.68 10.24 -22.48
CA VAL A 148 5.38 11.40 -21.63
C VAL A 148 3.88 11.73 -21.67
N ASP A 149 3.25 11.65 -22.83
CA ASP A 149 1.82 11.95 -22.98
C ASP A 149 0.94 10.96 -22.20
N GLU A 150 1.25 9.66 -22.27
CA GLU A 150 0.54 8.63 -21.48
C GLU A 150 0.68 8.86 -19.97
N VAL A 151 1.85 9.30 -19.50
CA VAL A 151 2.08 9.64 -18.09
C VAL A 151 1.27 10.87 -17.69
N VAL A 152 1.29 11.92 -18.51
CA VAL A 152 0.54 13.16 -18.26
C VAL A 152 -0.97 12.91 -18.25
N GLU A 153 -1.48 12.09 -19.17
CA GLU A 153 -2.90 11.72 -19.20
C GLU A 153 -3.32 10.94 -17.96
N GLY A 154 -2.50 9.99 -17.49
CA GLY A 154 -2.75 9.27 -16.24
C GLY A 154 -2.83 10.19 -15.03
N ILE A 155 -1.86 11.10 -14.89
CA ILE A 155 -1.86 12.09 -13.80
C ILE A 155 -3.10 12.99 -13.87
N ARG A 156 -3.45 13.51 -15.06
CA ARG A 156 -4.64 14.34 -15.26
C ARG A 156 -5.91 13.60 -14.86
N ALA A 157 -6.06 12.35 -15.29
CA ALA A 157 -7.21 11.51 -14.95
C ALA A 157 -7.33 11.32 -13.43
N ALA A 158 -6.23 11.08 -12.72
CA ALA A 158 -6.23 10.95 -11.26
C ALA A 158 -6.58 12.26 -10.54
N THR A 159 -6.02 13.39 -11.00
CA THR A 159 -6.28 14.71 -10.40
C THR A 159 -7.68 15.24 -10.66
N ALA A 160 -8.39 14.77 -11.70
CA ALA A 160 -9.75 15.23 -12.02
C ALA A 160 -10.79 14.95 -10.91
N TYR A 161 -10.48 14.04 -9.98
CA TYR A 161 -11.35 13.65 -8.87
C TYR A 161 -10.99 14.33 -7.55
N ARG A 162 -10.02 15.25 -7.58
CA ARG A 162 -9.61 16.06 -6.44
C ARG A 162 -9.80 17.55 -6.77
N PRO A 163 -10.52 18.31 -5.93
CA PRO A 163 -10.64 19.75 -6.10
C PRO A 163 -9.31 20.48 -5.92
#